data_AF-A0A3M1ZM61-F1
#
_entry.id   AF-A0A3M1ZM61-F1
#
_cell.length_a   1.000
_cell.length_b   1.000
_cell.length_c   1.000
_cell.angle_alpha   90.00
_cell.angle_beta   90.00
_cell.angle_gamma   90.00
#
_symmetry.space_group_name_H-M   'P 1'
#
loop_
_entity.id
_entity.type
_entity.pdbx_description
1 polymer ?
#
loop_
_entity_poly.entity_id
_entity_poly.type
_entity_poly.pdbx_seq_one_letter_code
_entity_poly.pdbx_strand_id
1 'polypeptide(L)'
;MLAQVGAEGGRLVEFHLGGVSRTWEFWDEEFPGRHEQGGWSQARFQRHVEEHLQRNLRTVADQLAGWVDERDVPRIVVAGPEEVAAAFEREVPRRLQGRLVARLRVDPHEPLPEVQAKALDALARARDEAATARLRKVLDREGGRAVGVEAVSEAVRDGRVHELFLLDSFERPGWVCPSCGEMGERVPLGCPRCGAAVDAVELGEEWVRGVLASDGGVAVFRDHPILEEAGGSVAVLRY
;
A
#
# COMPACT_ATOMS: atom_id res chain seq x y z
N MET A 1 1.00 7.55 1.40
CA MET A 1 1.10 9.02 1.58
C MET A 1 1.50 9.65 0.25
N LEU A 2 1.11 10.91 0.03
CA LEU A 2 1.51 11.71 -1.13
C LEU A 2 2.33 12.91 -0.63
N ALA A 3 3.48 13.16 -1.26
CA ALA A 3 4.27 14.37 -1.10
C ALA A 3 4.19 15.20 -2.39
N GLN A 4 3.36 16.24 -2.39
CA GLN A 4 3.26 17.18 -3.50
C GLN A 4 4.29 18.30 -3.29
N VAL A 5 5.15 18.56 -4.26
CA VAL A 5 6.21 19.58 -4.17
C VAL A 5 6.16 20.53 -5.35
N GLY A 6 6.45 21.79 -5.08
CA GLY A 6 6.53 22.87 -6.04
C GLY A 6 7.67 23.83 -5.69
N ALA A 7 7.84 24.88 -6.48
CA ALA A 7 8.92 25.83 -6.26
C ALA A 7 8.76 26.59 -4.92
N GLU A 8 7.54 27.02 -4.64
CA GLU A 8 7.18 27.85 -3.49
C GLU A 8 6.98 27.07 -2.18
N GLY A 9 7.03 25.74 -2.23
CA GLY A 9 6.67 24.91 -1.09
C GLY A 9 6.15 23.52 -1.46
N GLY A 10 5.35 22.92 -0.59
CA GLY A 10 4.77 21.61 -0.83
C GLY A 10 3.63 21.28 0.10
N ARG A 11 3.00 20.14 -0.15
CA ARG A 11 1.95 19.54 0.66
C ARG A 11 2.29 18.10 0.96
N LEU A 12 1.97 17.67 2.18
CA LEU A 12 1.96 16.27 2.52
C LEU A 12 0.51 15.84 2.73
N VAL A 13 0.13 14.74 2.12
CA VAL A 13 -1.23 14.19 2.16
C VAL A 13 -1.18 12.77 2.70
N GLU A 14 -1.78 12.57 3.87
CA GLU A 14 -2.03 11.26 4.44
C GLU A 14 -3.37 10.73 3.93
N PHE A 15 -3.39 9.50 3.43
CA PHE A 15 -4.61 8.82 3.01
C PHE A 15 -5.04 7.84 4.11
N HIS A 16 -6.29 7.91 4.53
CA HIS A 16 -6.89 6.95 5.45
C HIS A 16 -7.92 6.06 4.75
N LEU A 17 -8.22 4.92 5.37
CA LEU A 17 -9.32 4.04 4.96
C LEU A 17 -10.64 4.84 4.96
N GLY A 18 -11.42 4.71 3.88
CA GLY A 18 -12.68 5.43 3.70
C GLY A 18 -12.59 6.75 2.94
N GLY A 19 -11.43 7.07 2.34
CA GLY A 19 -11.27 8.21 1.44
C GLY A 19 -11.04 9.56 2.12
N VAL A 20 -10.99 9.59 3.45
CA VAL A 20 -10.60 10.79 4.20
C VAL A 20 -9.09 10.98 4.05
N SER A 21 -8.68 12.16 3.57
CA SER A 21 -7.29 12.57 3.54
C SER A 21 -7.04 13.71 4.52
N ARG A 22 -5.85 13.72 5.13
CA ARG A 22 -5.35 14.86 5.88
C ARG A 22 -4.27 15.52 5.06
N THR A 23 -4.35 16.84 4.92
CA THR A 23 -3.40 17.64 4.14
C THR A 23 -2.74 18.63 5.06
N TRP A 24 -1.42 18.74 4.96
CA TRP A 24 -0.67 19.83 5.55
C TRP A 24 0.13 20.51 4.46
N GLU A 25 0.21 21.83 4.56
CA GLU A 25 0.89 22.67 3.58
C GLU A 25 2.09 23.35 4.21
N PHE A 26 3.16 23.47 3.43
CA PHE A 26 4.41 24.08 3.81
C PHE A 26 4.75 25.09 2.73
N TRP A 27 4.49 26.37 3.01
CA TRP A 27 4.73 27.45 2.06
C TRP A 27 5.85 28.34 2.55
N ASP A 28 6.72 28.75 1.64
CA ASP A 28 7.71 29.79 1.89
C ASP A 28 7.11 31.16 1.57
N GLU A 29 6.81 31.93 2.61
CA GLU A 29 6.30 33.30 2.46
C GLU A 29 7.35 34.25 1.85
N GLU A 30 8.64 33.92 1.97
CA GLU A 30 9.77 34.72 1.48
C GLU A 30 10.21 34.33 0.05
N PHE A 31 9.46 33.46 -0.64
CA PHE A 31 9.85 33.01 -1.97
C PHE A 31 9.94 34.18 -2.98
N PRO A 32 11.04 34.31 -3.75
CA PRO A 32 11.23 35.44 -4.66
C PRO A 32 10.14 35.54 -5.73
N GLY A 33 9.52 36.72 -5.88
CA GLY A 33 8.46 36.98 -6.88
C GLY A 33 7.06 37.22 -6.32
N ARG A 34 6.81 36.96 -5.01
CA ARG A 34 5.53 37.32 -4.36
C ARG A 34 5.38 38.82 -4.05
N HIS A 35 6.48 39.55 -3.88
CA HIS A 35 6.47 40.96 -3.45
C HIS A 35 7.43 41.92 -4.18
N GLU A 36 8.25 41.48 -5.14
CA GLU A 36 9.32 42.35 -5.69
C GLU A 36 9.06 42.84 -7.13
N GLN A 37 8.85 44.16 -7.26
CA GLN A 37 9.01 44.91 -8.50
C GLN A 37 10.41 45.53 -8.54
N GLY A 38 11.39 44.90 -9.22
CA GLY A 38 12.63 45.60 -9.61
C GLY A 38 13.89 44.77 -9.83
N GLY A 39 14.41 44.80 -11.07
CA GLY A 39 15.81 45.10 -11.41
C GLY A 39 16.99 44.32 -10.80
N TRP A 40 17.00 42.98 -10.82
CA TRP A 40 18.20 42.19 -10.48
C TRP A 40 18.89 41.57 -11.70
N SER A 41 20.23 41.44 -11.66
CA SER A 41 20.99 40.67 -12.66
C SER A 41 20.55 39.20 -12.65
N GLN A 42 20.14 38.64 -13.80
CA GLN A 42 19.54 37.31 -13.92
C GLN A 42 20.25 36.20 -13.12
N ALA A 43 21.59 36.17 -13.10
CA ALA A 43 22.36 35.11 -12.44
C ALA A 43 22.31 35.14 -10.89
N ARG A 44 22.15 36.31 -10.27
CA ARG A 44 22.02 36.41 -8.79
C ARG A 44 20.59 36.07 -8.35
N PHE A 45 19.60 36.50 -9.14
CA PHE A 45 18.20 36.17 -8.92
C PHE A 45 17.97 34.65 -9.03
N GLN A 46 18.53 34.01 -10.07
CA GLN A 46 18.44 32.57 -10.27
C GLN A 46 19.02 31.76 -9.09
N ARG A 47 20.21 32.13 -8.59
CA ARG A 47 20.81 31.47 -7.42
C ARG A 47 19.96 31.61 -6.16
N HIS A 48 19.38 32.79 -5.95
CA HIS A 48 18.52 33.02 -4.78
C HIS A 48 17.24 32.15 -4.85
N VAL A 49 16.62 32.06 -6.03
CA VAL A 49 15.48 31.16 -6.27
C VAL A 49 15.85 29.70 -6.02
N GLU A 50 17.03 29.25 -6.47
CA GLU A 50 17.52 27.88 -6.23
C GLU A 50 17.78 27.59 -4.74
N GLU A 51 18.31 28.55 -3.99
CA GLU A 51 18.52 28.44 -2.54
C GLU A 51 17.19 28.32 -1.77
N HIS A 52 16.18 29.11 -2.15
CA HIS A 52 14.83 29.00 -1.59
C HIS A 52 14.19 27.65 -1.94
N LEU A 53 14.29 27.22 -3.20
CA LEU A 53 13.82 25.90 -3.63
C LEU A 53 14.42 24.78 -2.78
N GLN A 54 15.76 24.73 -2.65
CA GLN A 54 16.42 23.68 -1.86
C GLN A 54 15.99 23.68 -0.40
N ARG A 55 15.85 24.86 0.22
CA ARG A 55 15.35 24.98 1.60
C ARG A 55 13.92 24.45 1.75
N ASN A 56 13.06 24.75 0.80
CA ASN A 56 11.67 24.29 0.80
C ASN A 56 11.60 22.76 0.68
N LEU A 57 12.36 22.21 -0.26
CA LEU A 57 12.42 20.76 -0.45
C LEU A 57 12.96 20.03 0.79
N ARG A 58 14.00 20.58 1.44
CA ARG A 58 14.51 20.04 2.71
C ARG A 58 13.48 20.07 3.82
N THR A 59 12.81 21.21 3.99
CA THR A 59 11.76 21.36 5.00
C THR A 59 10.66 20.32 4.81
N VAL A 60 10.18 20.15 3.57
CA VAL A 60 9.15 19.13 3.27
C VAL A 60 9.69 17.71 3.50
N ALA A 61 10.95 17.44 3.16
CA ALA A 61 11.58 16.12 3.33
C ALA A 61 11.76 15.75 4.81
N ASP A 62 12.17 16.70 5.64
CA ASP A 62 12.30 16.51 7.09
C ASP A 62 10.95 16.23 7.76
N GLN A 63 9.91 16.97 7.35
CA GLN A 63 8.55 16.76 7.85
C GLN A 63 7.99 15.41 7.41
N LEU A 64 8.20 15.05 6.14
CA LEU A 64 7.86 13.71 5.63
C LEU A 64 8.57 12.63 6.45
N ALA A 65 9.84 12.83 6.76
CA ALA A 65 10.64 11.86 7.48
C ALA A 65 10.14 11.63 8.91
N GLY A 66 9.82 12.70 9.64
CA GLY A 66 9.23 12.62 10.97
C GLY A 66 7.90 11.86 10.96
N TRP A 67 7.05 12.13 9.97
CA TRP A 67 5.75 11.46 9.89
C TRP A 67 5.82 9.99 9.51
N VAL A 68 6.72 9.65 8.60
CA VAL A 68 6.91 8.25 8.20
C VAL A 68 7.37 7.41 9.40
N ASP A 69 8.19 7.98 10.29
CA ASP A 69 8.63 7.31 11.51
C ASP A 69 7.51 7.19 12.55
N GLU A 70 6.74 8.26 12.76
CA GLU A 70 5.66 8.27 13.76
C GLU A 70 4.45 7.39 13.37
N ARG A 71 4.14 7.28 12.07
CA ARG A 71 2.90 6.68 11.56
C ARG A 71 3.12 5.38 10.77
N ASP A 72 4.35 4.91 10.69
CA ASP A 72 4.81 3.77 9.88
C ASP A 72 4.24 3.75 8.45
N VAL A 73 4.40 4.87 7.74
CA VAL A 73 3.85 5.03 6.38
C VAL A 73 4.57 4.09 5.41
N PRO A 74 3.93 3.07 4.81
CA PRO A 74 4.66 2.03 4.08
C PRO A 74 5.07 2.46 2.67
N ARG A 75 4.36 3.41 2.06
CA ARG A 75 4.53 3.84 0.67
C ARG A 75 4.26 5.33 0.49
N ILE A 76 5.09 5.96 -0.32
CA ILE A 76 5.12 7.38 -0.59
C ILE A 76 5.10 7.58 -2.11
N VAL A 77 4.19 8.43 -2.58
CA VAL A 77 4.18 8.93 -3.96
C VAL A 77 4.65 10.38 -3.93
N VAL A 78 5.59 10.75 -4.78
CA VAL A 78 6.03 12.13 -4.97
C VAL A 78 5.28 12.71 -6.16
N ALA A 79 4.76 13.93 -6.04
CA ALA A 79 4.12 14.63 -7.14
C ALA A 79 4.70 16.03 -7.29
N GLY A 80 5.08 16.44 -8.50
CA GLY A 80 5.46 17.82 -8.77
C GLY A 80 5.93 17.99 -10.22
N PRO A 81 6.41 19.19 -10.59
CA PRO A 81 7.21 19.36 -11.80
C PRO A 81 8.40 18.39 -11.77
N GLU A 82 8.74 17.80 -12.92
CA GLU A 82 9.74 16.71 -13.03
C GLU A 82 11.05 17.03 -12.29
N GLU A 83 11.61 18.21 -12.53
CA GLU A 83 12.88 18.64 -11.94
C GLU A 83 12.78 18.87 -10.43
N VAL A 84 11.64 19.38 -9.97
CA VAL A 84 11.38 19.67 -8.55
C VAL A 84 11.15 18.36 -7.79
N ALA A 85 10.39 17.43 -8.34
CA ALA A 85 10.19 16.10 -7.77
C ALA A 85 11.51 15.32 -7.69
N ALA A 86 12.32 15.34 -8.76
CA ALA A 86 13.64 14.70 -8.75
C ALA A 86 14.64 15.38 -7.78
N ALA A 87 14.53 16.69 -7.56
CA ALA A 87 15.30 17.37 -6.53
C ALA A 87 14.83 16.95 -5.12
N PHE A 88 13.51 16.89 -4.90
CA PHE A 88 12.94 16.46 -3.62
C PHE A 88 13.36 15.05 -3.24
N GLU A 89 13.32 14.11 -4.18
CA GLU A 89 13.75 12.73 -3.97
C GLU A 89 15.20 12.66 -3.46
N ARG A 90 16.08 13.59 -3.87
CA ARG A 90 17.47 13.64 -3.37
C ARG A 90 17.60 14.17 -1.94
N GLU A 91 16.66 14.98 -1.49
CA GLU A 91 16.60 15.49 -0.12
C GLU A 91 15.93 14.48 0.84
N VAL A 92 15.13 13.54 0.32
CA VAL A 92 14.53 12.47 1.13
C VAL A 92 15.62 11.58 1.76
N PRO A 93 15.61 11.34 3.09
CA PRO A 93 16.60 10.52 3.75
C PRO A 93 16.76 9.13 3.12
N ARG A 94 18.00 8.64 3.00
CA ARG A 94 18.32 7.34 2.35
C ARG A 94 17.47 6.17 2.86
N ARG A 95 17.15 6.14 4.15
CA ARG A 95 16.30 5.10 4.78
C ARG A 95 14.87 5.06 4.25
N LEU A 96 14.37 6.16 3.68
CA LEU A 96 13.02 6.29 3.14
C LEU A 96 12.95 6.12 1.62
N GLN A 97 14.09 6.06 0.93
CA GLN A 97 14.15 5.90 -0.53
C GLN A 97 13.40 4.65 -0.99
N GLY A 98 13.52 3.53 -0.25
CA GLY A 98 12.78 2.30 -0.55
C GLY A 98 11.26 2.39 -0.34
N ARG A 99 10.76 3.46 0.29
CA ARG A 99 9.33 3.73 0.45
C ARG A 99 8.78 4.64 -0.66
N LEU A 100 9.62 5.24 -1.49
CA LEU A 100 9.21 6.01 -2.67
C LEU A 100 8.79 5.04 -3.78
N VAL A 101 7.50 4.92 -4.04
CA VAL A 101 6.96 3.90 -4.96
C VAL A 101 6.58 4.44 -6.33
N ALA A 102 6.36 5.75 -6.44
CA ALA A 102 6.07 6.39 -7.72
C ALA A 102 6.38 7.89 -7.67
N ARG A 103 6.64 8.43 -8.85
CA ARG A 103 6.75 9.86 -9.11
C ARG A 103 5.72 10.26 -10.15
N LEU A 104 4.92 11.28 -9.83
CA LEU A 104 3.88 11.82 -10.68
C LEU A 104 4.29 13.21 -11.16
N ARG A 105 4.35 13.38 -12.48
CA ARG A 105 4.44 14.71 -13.06
C ARG A 105 3.08 15.38 -12.98
N VAL A 106 2.98 16.45 -12.20
CA VAL A 106 1.76 17.25 -12.05
C VAL A 106 2.03 18.71 -12.33
N ASP A 107 1.05 19.39 -12.91
CA ASP A 107 1.11 20.84 -13.08
C ASP A 107 0.91 21.53 -11.72
N PRO A 108 1.61 22.64 -11.41
CA PRO A 108 1.38 23.40 -10.19
C PRO A 108 -0.07 23.86 -9.97
N HIS A 109 -0.84 24.05 -11.04
CA HIS A 109 -2.23 24.48 -11.02
C HIS A 109 -3.22 23.31 -11.04
N GLU A 110 -2.73 22.07 -11.09
CA GLU A 110 -3.60 20.90 -11.09
C GLU A 110 -4.37 20.84 -9.74
N PRO A 111 -5.71 20.67 -9.77
CA PRO A 111 -6.49 20.61 -8.54
C PRO A 111 -6.03 19.49 -7.62
N LEU A 112 -5.90 19.77 -6.33
CA LEU A 112 -5.46 18.78 -5.33
C LEU A 112 -6.26 17.46 -5.38
N PRO A 113 -7.59 17.44 -5.56
CA PRO A 113 -8.35 16.18 -5.68
C PRO A 113 -7.92 15.30 -6.86
N GLU A 114 -7.53 15.90 -8.00
CA GLU A 114 -7.06 15.16 -9.17
C GLU A 114 -5.68 14.54 -8.91
N VAL A 115 -4.77 15.31 -8.28
CA VAL A 115 -3.46 14.82 -7.87
C VAL A 115 -3.59 13.70 -6.83
N GLN A 116 -4.51 13.83 -5.89
CA GLN A 116 -4.82 12.79 -4.90
C GLN A 116 -5.33 11.50 -5.55
N ALA A 117 -6.24 11.60 -6.53
CA ALA A 117 -6.73 10.44 -7.27
C ALA A 117 -5.59 9.72 -8.02
N LYS A 118 -4.75 10.46 -8.75
CA LYS A 118 -3.56 9.90 -9.42
C LYS A 118 -2.61 9.21 -8.44
N ALA A 119 -2.42 9.81 -7.26
CA ALA A 119 -1.56 9.25 -6.21
C ALA A 119 -2.15 7.98 -5.60
N LEU A 120 -3.46 7.92 -5.36
CA LEU A 120 -4.15 6.71 -4.90
C LEU A 120 -4.02 5.58 -5.92
N ASP A 121 -4.19 5.87 -7.21
CA ASP A 121 -3.99 4.87 -8.29
C ASP A 121 -2.55 4.37 -8.36
N ALA A 122 -1.57 5.25 -8.17
CA ALA A 122 -0.16 4.86 -8.11
C ALA A 122 0.14 4.00 -6.87
N LEU A 123 -0.41 4.35 -5.70
CA LEU A 123 -0.27 3.56 -4.48
C LEU A 123 -0.92 2.18 -4.62
N ALA A 124 -2.10 2.10 -5.24
CA ALA A 124 -2.79 0.83 -5.51
C ALA A 124 -1.96 -0.05 -6.44
N ARG A 125 -1.48 0.49 -7.57
CA ARG A 125 -0.60 -0.23 -8.50
C ARG A 125 0.67 -0.76 -7.80
N ALA A 126 1.37 0.09 -7.05
CA ALA A 126 2.56 -0.33 -6.31
C ALA A 126 2.27 -1.41 -5.26
N ARG A 127 1.09 -1.38 -4.62
CA ARG A 127 0.64 -2.43 -3.70
C ARG A 127 0.43 -3.75 -4.45
N ASP A 128 -0.28 -3.70 -5.57
CA ASP A 128 -0.65 -4.88 -6.35
C ASP A 128 0.58 -5.51 -7.02
N GLU A 129 1.52 -4.70 -7.52
CA GLU A 129 2.82 -5.15 -8.03
C GLU A 129 3.67 -5.82 -6.93
N ALA A 130 3.72 -5.21 -5.75
CA ALA A 130 4.45 -5.79 -4.61
C ALA A 130 3.83 -7.12 -4.16
N ALA A 131 2.49 -7.22 -4.13
CA ALA A 131 1.79 -8.45 -3.81
C ALA A 131 2.05 -9.53 -4.88
N THR A 132 2.00 -9.15 -6.15
CA THR A 132 2.33 -10.03 -7.29
C THR A 132 3.76 -10.56 -7.20
N ALA A 133 4.73 -9.71 -6.88
CA ALA A 133 6.12 -10.11 -6.72
C ALA A 133 6.30 -11.11 -5.57
N ARG A 134 5.57 -10.93 -4.45
CA ARG A 134 5.57 -11.88 -3.34
C ARG A 134 4.94 -13.20 -3.74
N LEU A 135 3.79 -13.18 -4.42
CA LEU A 135 3.12 -14.38 -4.94
C LEU A 135 4.07 -15.19 -5.83
N ARG A 136 4.70 -14.58 -6.82
CA ARG A 136 5.68 -15.27 -7.71
C ARG A 136 6.80 -15.92 -6.92
N LYS A 137 7.42 -15.17 -6.00
CA LYS A 137 8.51 -15.67 -5.15
C LYS A 137 8.11 -16.88 -4.31
N VAL A 138 6.86 -16.94 -3.86
CA VAL A 138 6.34 -18.09 -3.11
C VAL A 138 6.17 -19.29 -4.02
N LEU A 139 5.64 -19.08 -5.22
CA LEU A 139 5.37 -20.18 -6.14
C LEU A 139 6.63 -20.79 -6.73
N ASP A 140 7.71 -20.01 -6.83
CA ASP A 140 9.04 -20.47 -7.25
C ASP A 140 9.72 -21.34 -6.17
N ARG A 141 9.24 -21.33 -4.92
CA ARG A 141 9.78 -22.15 -3.83
C ARG A 141 9.07 -23.51 -3.78
N GLU A 142 9.84 -24.57 -3.61
CA GLU A 142 9.27 -25.89 -3.30
C GLU A 142 8.86 -25.95 -1.81
N GLY A 143 7.63 -26.40 -1.56
CA GLY A 143 7.08 -26.51 -0.19
C GLY A 143 6.64 -25.18 0.42
N GLY A 144 6.20 -25.22 1.69
CA GLY A 144 5.81 -24.03 2.46
C GLY A 144 4.58 -23.26 1.92
N ARG A 145 3.74 -23.92 1.13
CA ARG A 145 2.49 -23.37 0.60
C ARG A 145 1.36 -24.39 0.65
N ALA A 146 0.13 -23.90 0.79
CA ALA A 146 -1.09 -24.68 0.67
C ALA A 146 -1.92 -24.15 -0.50
N VAL A 147 -2.45 -25.07 -1.30
CA VAL A 147 -3.28 -24.79 -2.48
C VAL A 147 -4.48 -25.74 -2.43
N GLY A 148 -5.66 -25.24 -2.78
CA GLY A 148 -6.91 -25.98 -2.69
C GLY A 148 -7.59 -25.87 -1.33
N VAL A 149 -8.87 -26.19 -1.30
CA VAL A 149 -9.77 -25.87 -0.18
C VAL A 149 -9.35 -26.56 1.10
N GLU A 150 -9.05 -27.86 1.05
CA GLU A 150 -8.70 -28.64 2.23
C GLU A 150 -7.38 -28.17 2.85
N ALA A 151 -6.34 -28.03 2.04
CA ALA A 151 -5.00 -27.66 2.52
C ALA A 151 -4.97 -26.23 3.09
N VAL A 152 -5.68 -25.28 2.44
CA VAL A 152 -5.77 -23.90 2.93
C VAL A 152 -6.59 -23.86 4.22
N SER A 153 -7.74 -24.52 4.27
CA SER A 153 -8.58 -24.60 5.48
C SER A 153 -7.81 -25.17 6.68
N GLU A 154 -7.04 -26.24 6.45
CA GLU A 154 -6.20 -26.86 7.47
C GLU A 154 -5.14 -25.88 7.98
N ALA A 155 -4.45 -25.19 7.07
CA ALA A 155 -3.43 -24.22 7.42
C ALA A 155 -3.99 -23.00 8.18
N VAL A 156 -5.18 -22.53 7.80
CA VAL A 156 -5.88 -21.44 8.49
C VAL A 156 -6.27 -21.86 9.90
N ARG A 157 -6.92 -23.02 10.05
CA ARG A 157 -7.30 -23.59 11.34
C ARG A 157 -6.10 -23.68 12.30
N ASP A 158 -4.97 -24.13 11.78
CA ASP A 158 -3.75 -24.32 12.58
C ASP A 158 -2.97 -23.01 12.82
N GLY A 159 -3.44 -21.86 12.30
CA GLY A 159 -2.73 -20.58 12.41
C GLY A 159 -1.37 -20.56 11.70
N ARG A 160 -1.19 -21.42 10.69
CA ARG A 160 0.10 -21.59 9.99
C ARG A 160 0.26 -20.64 8.82
N VAL A 161 -0.78 -19.92 8.43
CA VAL A 161 -0.73 -19.00 7.28
C VAL A 161 0.05 -17.73 7.63
N HIS A 162 1.12 -17.48 6.89
CA HIS A 162 1.84 -16.21 6.88
C HIS A 162 1.15 -15.17 6.00
N GLU A 163 0.77 -15.56 4.78
CA GLU A 163 0.09 -14.68 3.83
C GLU A 163 -0.89 -15.50 2.97
N LEU A 164 -2.13 -15.02 2.81
CA LEU A 164 -3.14 -15.60 1.93
C LEU A 164 -3.29 -14.73 0.68
N PHE A 165 -3.13 -15.33 -0.48
CA PHE A 165 -3.44 -14.75 -1.79
C PHE A 165 -4.76 -15.30 -2.29
N LEU A 166 -5.71 -14.44 -2.62
CA LEU A 166 -7.08 -14.83 -2.96
C LEU A 166 -7.59 -14.02 -4.16
N LEU A 167 -8.36 -14.64 -5.05
CA LEU A 167 -9.13 -13.88 -6.04
C LEU A 167 -10.39 -13.29 -5.39
N ASP A 168 -10.73 -12.06 -5.75
CA ASP A 168 -11.98 -11.39 -5.33
C ASP A 168 -13.22 -12.16 -5.79
N SER A 169 -13.09 -12.90 -6.90
CA SER A 169 -14.12 -13.79 -7.45
C SER A 169 -14.11 -15.20 -6.83
N PHE A 170 -13.29 -15.45 -5.81
CA PHE A 170 -13.26 -16.75 -5.14
C PHE A 170 -14.51 -16.92 -4.30
N GLU A 171 -15.39 -17.82 -4.74
CA GLU A 171 -16.58 -18.24 -4.00
C GLU A 171 -16.59 -19.75 -3.85
N ARG A 172 -16.57 -20.24 -2.61
CA ARG A 172 -16.66 -21.64 -2.21
C ARG A 172 -17.54 -21.79 -0.98
N PRO A 173 -18.83 -22.12 -1.16
CA PRO A 173 -19.69 -22.50 -0.07
C PRO A 173 -19.11 -23.69 0.70
N GLY A 174 -19.15 -23.62 2.03
CA GLY A 174 -18.68 -24.69 2.89
C GLY A 174 -19.24 -24.55 4.28
N TRP A 175 -18.49 -25.07 5.25
CA TRP A 175 -18.84 -25.01 6.66
C TRP A 175 -17.61 -24.75 7.52
N VAL A 176 -17.85 -24.23 8.71
CA VAL A 176 -16.86 -24.09 9.78
C VAL A 176 -17.41 -24.66 11.08
N CYS A 177 -16.56 -25.30 11.86
CA CYS A 177 -16.86 -25.67 13.24
C CYS A 177 -16.40 -24.53 14.17
N PRO A 178 -17.33 -23.81 14.83
CA PRO A 178 -16.96 -22.71 15.73
C PRO A 178 -16.17 -23.19 16.97
N SER A 179 -16.23 -24.49 17.31
CA SER A 179 -15.55 -25.04 18.47
C SER A 179 -14.08 -25.40 18.25
N CYS A 180 -13.69 -25.79 17.03
CA CYS A 180 -12.31 -26.26 16.76
C CYS A 180 -11.71 -25.75 15.46
N GLY A 181 -12.43 -24.92 14.70
CA GLY A 181 -11.98 -24.31 13.46
C GLY A 181 -11.90 -25.25 12.26
N GLU A 182 -12.37 -26.50 12.38
CA GLU A 182 -12.42 -27.41 11.23
C GLU A 182 -13.34 -26.85 10.14
N MET A 183 -12.93 -26.94 8.88
CA MET A 183 -13.72 -26.44 7.74
C MET A 183 -13.74 -27.46 6.61
N GLY A 184 -14.71 -27.33 5.71
CA GLY A 184 -14.76 -28.11 4.48
C GLY A 184 -15.92 -27.72 3.58
N GLU A 185 -16.02 -28.32 2.38
CA GLU A 185 -17.06 -27.96 1.40
C GLU A 185 -18.39 -28.69 1.66
N ARG A 186 -18.34 -29.97 2.02
CA ARG A 186 -19.55 -30.79 2.24
C ARG A 186 -20.01 -30.72 3.68
N VAL A 187 -21.11 -30.00 3.92
CA VAL A 187 -21.70 -29.79 5.26
C VAL A 187 -22.03 -31.14 5.93
N PRO A 188 -21.36 -31.50 7.03
CA PRO A 188 -21.64 -32.72 7.76
C PRO A 188 -22.80 -32.52 8.76
N LEU A 189 -23.33 -33.62 9.31
CA LEU A 189 -24.33 -33.58 10.40
C LEU A 189 -23.75 -33.06 11.73
N GLY A 190 -22.42 -33.08 11.86
CA GLY A 190 -21.66 -32.57 12.97
C GLY A 190 -20.18 -32.58 12.61
N CYS A 191 -19.36 -31.81 13.33
CA CYS A 191 -17.95 -31.67 13.05
C CYS A 191 -17.26 -33.04 13.10
N PRO A 192 -16.60 -33.50 12.03
CA PRO A 192 -15.94 -34.79 11.98
C PRO A 192 -14.75 -34.90 12.95
N ARG A 193 -14.25 -33.77 13.47
CA ARG A 193 -13.10 -33.70 14.37
C ARG A 193 -13.47 -33.71 15.86
N CYS A 194 -14.49 -32.93 16.26
CA CYS A 194 -14.86 -32.77 17.67
C CYS A 194 -16.32 -33.08 18.00
N GLY A 195 -17.16 -33.35 16.99
CA GLY A 195 -18.58 -33.70 17.16
C GLY A 195 -19.52 -32.52 17.41
N ALA A 196 -19.03 -31.28 17.51
CA ALA A 196 -19.86 -30.09 17.69
C ALA A 196 -20.71 -29.77 16.44
N ALA A 197 -21.72 -28.90 16.60
CA ALA A 197 -22.45 -28.35 15.46
C ALA A 197 -21.52 -27.54 14.53
N VAL A 198 -21.93 -27.39 13.28
CA VAL A 198 -21.20 -26.66 12.23
C VAL A 198 -22.10 -25.61 11.61
N ASP A 199 -21.50 -24.50 11.18
CA ASP A 199 -22.18 -23.39 10.53
C ASP A 199 -21.84 -23.37 9.04
N ALA A 200 -22.83 -23.12 8.19
CA ALA A 200 -22.60 -22.91 6.76
C ALA A 200 -22.00 -21.52 6.52
N VAL A 201 -20.94 -21.45 5.71
CA VAL A 201 -20.17 -20.21 5.45
C VAL A 201 -19.69 -20.15 4.01
N GLU A 202 -19.20 -18.98 3.61
CA GLU A 202 -18.30 -18.83 2.47
C GLU A 202 -16.86 -19.05 2.97
N LEU A 203 -16.14 -20.01 2.40
CA LEU A 203 -14.84 -20.44 2.91
C LEU A 203 -13.75 -19.38 2.72
N GLY A 204 -13.77 -18.63 1.62
CA GLY A 204 -12.84 -17.54 1.38
C GLY A 204 -12.93 -16.46 2.47
N GLU A 205 -14.14 -16.02 2.82
CA GLU A 205 -14.37 -15.07 3.92
C GLU A 205 -13.88 -15.62 5.27
N GLU A 206 -14.15 -16.90 5.54
CA GLU A 206 -13.72 -17.52 6.79
C GLU A 206 -12.18 -17.68 6.86
N TRP A 207 -11.53 -17.97 5.73
CA TRP A 207 -10.08 -17.97 5.64
C TRP A 207 -9.51 -16.58 5.92
N VAL A 208 -10.07 -15.53 5.30
CA VAL A 208 -9.64 -14.16 5.56
C VAL A 208 -9.76 -13.83 7.04
N ARG A 209 -10.88 -14.16 7.69
CA ARG A 209 -11.07 -13.96 9.13
C ARG A 209 -10.01 -14.70 9.95
N GLY A 210 -9.80 -16.00 9.70
CA GLY A 210 -8.85 -16.82 10.46
C GLY A 210 -7.39 -16.40 10.28
N VAL A 211 -7.00 -16.00 9.07
CA VAL A 211 -5.66 -15.50 8.76
C VAL A 211 -5.40 -14.20 9.51
N LEU A 212 -6.32 -13.24 9.43
CA LEU A 212 -6.19 -11.96 10.14
C LEU A 212 -6.17 -12.15 11.66
N ALA A 213 -7.00 -13.05 12.20
CA ALA A 213 -7.02 -13.37 13.63
C ALA A 213 -5.71 -14.00 14.13
N SER A 214 -4.90 -14.55 13.21
CA SER A 214 -3.60 -15.16 13.50
C SER A 214 -2.41 -14.25 13.15
N ASP A 215 -2.64 -12.95 12.90
CA ASP A 215 -1.66 -11.98 12.43
C ASP A 215 -1.02 -12.35 11.07
N GLY A 216 -1.76 -13.03 10.20
CA GLY A 216 -1.36 -13.30 8.82
C GLY A 216 -1.76 -12.15 7.87
N GLY A 217 -1.03 -12.01 6.77
CA GLY A 217 -1.35 -11.07 5.71
C GLY A 217 -2.42 -11.61 4.76
N VAL A 218 -3.21 -10.72 4.16
CA VAL A 218 -4.17 -11.08 3.10
C VAL A 218 -3.98 -10.15 1.91
N ALA A 219 -3.87 -10.71 0.71
CA ALA A 219 -3.80 -9.99 -0.54
C ALA A 219 -4.88 -10.51 -1.50
N VAL A 220 -5.85 -9.64 -1.82
CA VAL A 220 -6.97 -9.94 -2.72
C VAL A 220 -6.71 -9.33 -4.10
N PHE A 221 -6.93 -10.13 -5.15
CA PHE A 221 -6.71 -9.77 -6.55
C PHE A 221 -8.02 -9.84 -7.31
N ARG A 222 -8.33 -8.82 -8.13
CA ARG A 222 -9.51 -8.88 -9.02
C ARG A 222 -9.37 -9.96 -10.09
N ASP A 223 -8.20 -9.99 -10.72
CA ASP A 223 -7.81 -10.97 -11.72
C ASP A 223 -6.32 -11.24 -11.56
N HIS A 224 -5.91 -12.51 -11.72
CA HIS A 224 -4.50 -12.88 -11.73
C HIS A 224 -4.33 -14.30 -12.32
N PRO A 225 -3.69 -14.48 -13.49
CA PRO A 225 -3.62 -15.78 -14.19
C PRO A 225 -3.08 -16.93 -13.32
N ILE A 226 -2.05 -16.63 -12.53
CA ILE A 226 -1.44 -17.62 -11.64
C ILE A 226 -2.41 -18.11 -10.54
N LEU A 227 -3.25 -17.22 -9.99
CA LEU A 227 -4.23 -17.64 -8.99
C LEU A 227 -5.37 -18.41 -9.63
N GLU A 228 -5.78 -18.03 -10.86
CA GLU A 228 -6.78 -18.78 -11.63
C GLU A 228 -6.33 -20.22 -11.87
N GLU A 229 -5.08 -20.42 -12.29
CA GLU A 229 -4.48 -21.75 -12.45
C GLU A 229 -4.41 -22.54 -11.12
N ALA A 230 -4.21 -21.85 -10.00
CA ALA A 230 -4.18 -22.44 -8.66
C ALA A 230 -5.57 -22.67 -8.03
N GLY A 231 -6.65 -22.46 -8.78
CA GLY A 231 -8.02 -22.64 -8.26
C GLY A 231 -8.55 -21.47 -7.42
N GLY A 232 -7.91 -20.31 -7.53
CA GLY A 232 -8.33 -19.02 -6.99
C GLY A 232 -7.76 -18.66 -5.62
N SER A 233 -6.94 -19.51 -5.01
CA SER A 233 -6.30 -19.22 -3.72
C SER A 233 -4.94 -19.90 -3.56
N VAL A 234 -4.04 -19.23 -2.84
CA VAL A 234 -2.73 -19.77 -2.42
C VAL A 234 -2.41 -19.22 -1.03
N ALA A 235 -2.13 -20.10 -0.07
CA ALA A 235 -1.66 -19.71 1.25
C ALA A 235 -0.17 -20.01 1.41
N VAL A 236 0.59 -19.04 1.91
CA VAL A 236 2.00 -19.21 2.31
C VAL A 236 2.04 -19.60 3.77
N LEU A 237 2.82 -20.60 4.10
CA LEU A 237 2.94 -21.09 5.47
C LEU A 237 4.16 -20.46 6.17
N ARG A 238 4.05 -20.27 7.49
CA ARG A 238 5.14 -19.78 8.34
C ARG A 238 6.26 -20.82 8.51
N TYR A 239 5.90 -22.10 8.47
CA TYR A 239 6.76 -23.27 8.66
C TYR A 239 6.13 -24.51 8.03
#